data_AF-A0AA38F2J2-F1
#
_entry.id   AF-A0AA38F2J2-F1
#
_cell.length_a   1.000
_cell.length_b   1.000
_cell.length_c   1.000
_cell.angle_alpha   90.00
_cell.angle_beta   90.00
_cell.angle_gamma   90.00
#
_symmetry.space_group_name_H-M   'P 1'
#
loop_
_entity.id
_entity.type
_entity.pdbx_description
1 polymer ?
#
loop_
_entity_poly.entity_id
_entity_poly.type
_entity_poly.pdbx_seq_one_letter_code
_entity_poly.pdbx_strand_id
1 'polypeptide(L)' 'MQWGLDLIGVINPNSSQGHKWILTETDYFTKWTEAVALKEANESNIVDFYEGIVT' A
#
# COMPACT_ATOMS: atom_id res chain seq x y z
N MET A 1 -15.53 10.68 -0.58
CA MET A 1 -14.78 9.78 -1.47
C MET A 1 -14.53 8.52 -0.66
N GLN A 2 -14.86 7.35 -1.22
CA GLN A 2 -14.66 6.08 -0.54
C GLN A 2 -13.39 5.47 -1.13
N TRP A 3 -12.36 5.34 -0.31
CA TRP A 3 -11.12 4.66 -0.64
C TRP A 3 -11.12 3.30 0.04
N GLY A 4 -10.64 2.27 -0.65
CA GLY A 4 -10.42 0.95 -0.10
C GLY A 4 -8.93 0.72 0.08
N LEU A 5 -8.51 0.36 1.29
CA LEU A 5 -7.15 -0.06 1.61
C LEU A 5 -7.05 -1.57 1.62
N ASP A 6 -6.00 -2.10 0.98
CA ASP A 6 -5.67 -3.52 1.07
C ASP A 6 -4.16 -3.71 1.28
N LEU A 7 -3.81 -4.68 2.12
CA LEU A 7 -2.43 -5.05 2.41
C LEU A 7 -2.22 -6.48 1.93
N ILE A 8 -1.51 -6.61 0.81
CA ILE A 8 -1.12 -7.90 0.28
C ILE A 8 0.02 -8.44 1.15
N GLY A 9 -0.22 -9.66 1.66
CA GLY A 9 0.69 -10.40 2.54
C GLY A 9 2.08 -10.64 1.97
N VAL A 10 2.94 -11.28 2.77
CA VAL A 10 4.35 -11.49 2.46
C VAL A 10 4.56 -12.08 1.05
N ILE A 11 5.14 -11.29 0.13
CA ILE A 11 5.53 -11.74 -1.20
C ILE A 11 6.83 -12.56 -1.12
N ASN A 12 6.78 -13.77 -1.66
CA ASN A 12 7.92 -14.69 -1.71
C ASN A 12 8.19 -15.11 -3.17
N PRO A 13 9.44 -14.98 -3.69
CA PRO A 13 10.61 -14.39 -3.04
C PRO A 13 10.47 -12.89 -2.79
N ASN A 14 11.09 -12.42 -1.69
CA ASN A 14 11.18 -10.99 -1.41
C ASN A 14 11.89 -10.27 -2.58
N SER A 15 11.60 -8.99 -2.77
CA SER A 15 12.37 -8.18 -3.71
C SER A 15 13.85 -8.07 -3.30
N SER A 16 14.73 -7.77 -4.25
CA SER A 16 16.17 -7.55 -3.99
C SER A 16 16.43 -6.44 -2.96
N GLN A 17 15.49 -5.51 -2.79
CA GLN A 17 15.55 -4.41 -1.82
C GLN A 17 14.93 -4.76 -0.47
N GLY A 18 14.42 -5.98 -0.30
CA GLY A 18 13.82 -6.45 0.95
C GLY A 18 12.38 -6.02 1.17
N HIS A 19 11.69 -5.47 0.16
CA HIS A 19 10.23 -5.29 0.22
C HIS A 19 9.54 -6.64 0.25
N LYS A 20 8.60 -6.77 1.19
CA LYS A 20 7.86 -8.00 1.52
C LYS A 20 6.36 -7.82 1.43
N TRP A 21 5.86 -6.59 1.41
CA TRP A 21 4.43 -6.30 1.45
C TRP A 21 4.08 -5.35 0.32
N ILE A 22 2.83 -5.37 -0.11
CA ILE A 22 2.29 -4.38 -1.04
C ILE A 22 1.06 -3.77 -0.38
N LEU A 23 1.06 -2.45 -0.21
CA LEU A 23 -0.09 -1.70 0.25
C LEU A 23 -0.74 -1.06 -0.98
N THR A 24 -2.05 -1.17 -1.09
CA THR A 24 -2.82 -0.61 -2.20
C THR A 24 -3.97 0.25 -1.72
N GLU A 25 -4.21 1.38 -2.37
CA GLU A 25 -5.46 2.13 -2.22
C GLU A 25 -6.23 2.13 -3.52
N THR A 26 -7.53 1.86 -3.46
CA THR A 26 -8.42 1.93 -4.61
C THR A 26 -9.50 2.97 -4.38
N ASP A 27 -9.58 3.96 -5.27
CA ASP A 27 -10.74 4.84 -5.34
C ASP A 27 -11.91 4.06 -5.95
N TYR A 28 -12.96 3.82 -5.16
CA TYR A 28 -14.10 3.03 -5.64
C TYR A 28 -14.90 3.70 -6.76
N PHE A 29 -14.82 5.02 -6.90
CA PHE A 29 -15.54 5.77 -7.93
C PHE A 29 -14.83 5.67 -9.28
N THR A 30 -13.56 6.06 -9.33
CA THR A 30 -12.78 6.02 -10.58
C THR A 30 -12.22 4.64 -10.90
N LYS A 31 -12.20 3.72 -9.91
CA LYS A 31 -11.48 2.43 -9.96
C LYS A 31 -9.96 2.59 -10.12
N TRP A 32 -9.42 3.78 -9.86
CA TRP A 32 -7.98 3.98 -9.90
C TRP A 32 -7.32 3.36 -8.67
N THR A 33 -6.13 2.79 -8.85
CA THR A 33 -5.40 2.10 -7.79
C THR A 33 -3.94 2.53 -7.78
N GLU A 34 -3.46 2.89 -6.60
CA GLU A 34 -2.04 3.08 -6.31
C GLU A 34 -1.52 1.96 -5.42
N ALA A 35 -0.26 1.59 -5.64
CA ALA A 35 0.39 0.51 -4.91
C ALA A 35 1.81 0.92 -4.50
N VAL A 36 2.16 0.67 -3.24
CA VAL A 36 3.51 0.86 -2.71
C VAL A 36 4.06 -0.45 -2.14
N ALA A 37 5.34 -0.71 -2.41
CA ALA A 37 6.03 -1.86 -1.84
C ALA A 37 6.66 -1.49 -0.49
N LEU A 38 6.33 -2.23 0.57
CA LEU A 38 6.80 -1.99 1.93
C LEU A 38 7.76 -3.10 2.39
N LYS A 39 8.79 -2.74 3.15
CA LYS A 39 9.69 -3.71 3.82
C LYS A 39 9.02 -4.32 5.04
N GLU A 40 8.24 -3.51 5.75
CA GLU A 40 7.47 -3.86 6.94
C GLU A 40 6.10 -3.19 6.87
N ALA A 41 5.06 -3.93 7.26
CA ALA A 41 3.71 -3.40 7.39
C ALA A 41 3.47 -2.97 8.84
N ASN A 42 3.88 -1.74 9.17
CA ASN A 42 3.62 -1.10 10.46
C ASN A 42 2.64 0.06 10.28
N GLU A 43 1.99 0.51 11.36
CA GLU A 43 0.99 1.59 11.29
C GLU A 43 1.59 2.88 10.72
N SER A 44 2.82 3.25 11.09
CA SER A 44 3.46 4.47 10.61
C SER A 44 3.62 4.48 9.09
N ASN A 45 4.09 3.38 8.48
CA ASN A 45 4.28 3.29 7.04
C ASN A 45 2.93 3.34 6.28
N ILE A 46 1.86 2.83 6.89
CA ILE A 46 0.51 2.86 6.32
C ILE A 46 -0.06 4.28 6.39
N VAL A 47 0.10 4.96 7.52
CA VAL A 47 -0.35 6.35 7.70
C VAL A 47 0.39 7.30 6.77
N ASP A 48 1.72 7.18 6.69
CA ASP A 48 2.55 8.03 5.81
C ASP A 48 2.14 7.91 4.33
N PHE A 49 1.75 6.70 3.90
CA PHE A 49 1.27 6.46 2.55
C PHE A 49 -0.11 7.09 2.30
N TYR A 50 -1.05 6.88 3.21
CA TYR A 50 -2.41 7.43 3.11
C TYR A 50 -2.38 8.96 3.09
N GLU A 51 -1.56 9.59 3.94
CA GLU A 51 -1.38 11.04 3.92
C GLU A 51 -0.78 11.53 2.61
N GLY A 52 0.18 10.79 2.03
CA GLY A 52 0.82 11.14 0.76
C GLY A 52 -0.10 11.09 -0.47
N ILE A 53 -1.17 10.28 -0.44
CA ILE A 53 -2.15 10.15 -1.53
C ILE A 53 -3.29 11.16 -1.43
N VAL A 54 -3.68 11.52 -0.20
CA VAL A 54 -4.84 12.39 0.05
C VAL A 54 -4.51 13.89 -0.06
N THR A 55 -3.23 14.29 -0.07
CA THR A 55 -2.80 15.69 -0.29
C THR A 55 -2.66 16.11 -1.75
#